data_AF-A0A7X1WNM9-F1
#
_entry.id   AF-A0A7X1WNM9-F1
#
_cell.length_a   1.000
_cell.length_b   1.000
_cell.length_c   1.000
_cell.angle_alpha   90.00
_cell.angle_beta   90.00
_cell.angle_gamma   90.00
#
_symmetry.space_group_name_H-M   'P 1'
#
loop_
_entity.id
_entity.type
_entity.pdbx_description
1 polymer ?
#
loop_
_entity_poly.entity_id
_entity_poly.type
_entity_poly.pdbx_seq_one_letter_code
_entity_poly.pdbx_strand_id
1 'polypeptide(L)' 'MKDRNHDDAMAELYSRDPMLAAALLNAIEADGNKAEFTIIKRQIAKAAKLPHKYDRKKR' A
#
# COMPACT_ATOMS: atom_id res chain seq x y z
N MET A 1 12.99 13.81 -2.59
CA MET A 1 13.18 12.36 -2.38
C MET A 1 12.42 11.78 -1.18
N LYS A 2 11.79 12.60 -0.32
CA LYS A 2 11.08 12.14 0.88
C LYS A 2 9.85 11.26 0.57
N ASP A 3 9.11 11.61 -0.48
CA ASP A 3 7.88 10.88 -0.87
C ASP A 3 8.15 9.52 -1.50
N ARG A 4 9.28 9.38 -2.24
CA ARG A 4 9.69 8.07 -2.78
C ARG A 4 9.96 7.09 -1.65
N ASN A 5 10.67 7.52 -0.60
CA ASN A 5 10.96 6.71 0.56
C ASN A 5 9.68 6.34 1.35
N HIS A 6 8.75 7.28 1.49
CA HIS A 6 7.46 7.00 2.13
C HIS A 6 6.62 5.99 1.33
N ASP A 7 6.54 6.17 0.01
CA ASP A 7 5.78 5.25 -0.84
C ASP A 7 6.35 3.83 -0.84
N ASP A 8 7.68 3.69 -0.80
CA ASP A 8 8.34 2.39 -0.76
C ASP A 8 8.12 1.69 0.59
N ALA A 9 8.17 2.45 1.70
CA ALA A 9 7.87 1.93 3.04
C ALA A 9 6.41 1.44 3.15
N MET A 10 5.45 2.21 2.63
CA MET A 10 4.04 1.81 2.63
C MET A 10 3.78 0.64 1.68
N ALA A 11 4.46 0.60 0.53
CA ALA A 11 4.36 -0.52 -0.40
C ALA A 11 4.82 -1.85 0.23
N GLU A 12 5.91 -1.84 0.99
CA GLU A 12 6.35 -3.02 1.73
C GLU A 12 5.32 -3.44 2.79
N LEU A 13 4.74 -2.47 3.50
CA LEU A 13 3.73 -2.73 4.52
C LEU A 13 2.46 -3.35 3.90
N TYR A 14 1.94 -2.79 2.81
CA TYR A 14 0.76 -3.30 2.11
C TYR A 14 1.00 -4.66 1.45
N SER A 15 2.23 -4.93 0.99
CA SER A 15 2.61 -6.26 0.47
C SER A 15 2.57 -7.33 1.57
N ARG A 16 2.85 -6.97 2.84
CA ARG A 16 2.79 -7.88 3.99
C ARG A 16 1.37 -8.01 4.55
N ASP A 17 0.60 -6.92 4.52
CA ASP A 17 -0.78 -6.87 5.00
C ASP A 17 -1.70 -6.19 3.98
N PRO A 18 -2.27 -6.96 3.03
CA PRO A 18 -3.24 -6.45 2.08
C PRO A 18 -4.54 -5.97 2.74
N MET A 19 -4.90 -6.46 3.94
CA MET A 19 -6.12 -6.05 4.65
C MET A 19 -5.98 -4.62 5.17
N LEU A 20 -4.80 -4.24 5.64
CA LEU A 20 -4.49 -2.86 6.01
C LEU A 20 -4.66 -1.91 4.82
N ALA A 21 -4.15 -2.29 3.65
CA ALA A 21 -4.27 -1.49 2.44
C ALA A 21 -5.75 -1.26 2.04
N ALA A 22 -6.57 -2.31 2.14
CA ALA A 22 -8.00 -2.22 1.87
C ALA A 22 -8.75 -1.34 2.89
N ALA A 23 -8.45 -1.50 4.18
CA ALA A 23 -9.06 -0.70 5.24
C ALA A 23 -8.74 0.80 5.07
N LEU A 24 -7.49 1.12 4.76
CA LEU A 24 -7.08 2.51 4.56
C LEU A 24 -7.66 3.11 3.27
N LEU A 25 -7.78 2.31 2.20
CA LEU A 25 -8.45 2.74 0.97
C LEU A 25 -9.91 3.14 1.24
N ASN A 26 -10.64 2.29 1.96
CA ASN A 26 -12.04 2.56 2.32
C ASN A 26 -12.17 3.82 3.20
N ALA A 27 -11.27 4.02 4.15
CA ALA A 27 -11.27 5.20 5.00
C ALA A 27 -11.03 6.49 4.20
N ILE A 28 -10.08 6.48 3.27
CA ILE A 28 -9.78 7.61 2.38
C ILE A 28 -10.94 7.89 1.41
N GLU A 29 -11.58 6.85 0.88
CA GLU A 29 -12.76 7.00 0.04
C GLU A 29 -13.92 7.63 0.80
N ALA A 30 -14.13 7.26 2.07
CA ALA A 30 -15.16 7.84 2.92
C ALA A 30 -14.89 9.33 3.26
N ASP A 31 -13.62 9.71 3.46
CA ASP A 31 -13.21 11.10 3.71
C ASP A 31 -13.24 11.97 2.44
N GLY A 32 -13.21 11.35 1.25
CA GLY A 32 -13.24 12.06 -0.03
C GLY A 32 -11.93 12.77 -0.39
N ASN A 33 -10.84 12.46 0.32
CA ASN A 33 -9.55 13.09 0.12
C ASN A 33 -8.84 12.56 -1.14
N LYS A 34 -9.01 13.29 -2.24
CA LYS A 34 -8.44 12.94 -3.55
C LYS A 34 -6.90 12.87 -3.57
N ALA A 35 -6.23 13.65 -2.72
CA ALA A 35 -4.77 13.65 -2.66
C ALA A 35 -4.26 12.35 -2.03
N GLU A 36 -4.82 11.98 -0.87
CA GLU A 36 -4.50 10.72 -0.19
C GLU A 36 -4.91 9.50 -1.02
N PHE A 37 -6.03 9.56 -1.73
CA PHE A 37 -6.48 8.49 -2.62
C PHE A 37 -5.48 8.22 -3.74
N THR A 38 -4.89 9.29 -4.27
CA THR A 38 -3.84 9.18 -5.30
C THR A 38 -2.56 8.56 -4.72
N ILE A 39 -2.20 8.94 -3.49
CA ILE A 39 -1.03 8.42 -2.78
C ILE A 39 -1.19 6.91 -2.54
N ILE A 40 -2.28 6.48 -1.91
CA ILE A 40 -2.48 5.07 -1.57
C ILE A 40 -2.55 4.17 -2.82
N LYS A 41 -3.14 4.64 -3.92
CA LYS A 41 -3.14 3.90 -5.20
C LYS A 41 -1.74 3.66 -5.75
N ARG A 42 -0.84 4.64 -5.66
CA ARG A 42 0.56 4.47 -6.07
C ARG A 42 1.29 3.46 -5.18
N GLN A 43 1.06 3.53 -3.88
CA GLN A 43 1.66 2.63 -2.90
C GLN A 43 1.19 1.19 -3.09
N ILE A 44 -0.10 0.96 -3.31
CA ILE A 44 -0.67 -0.37 -3.64
C ILE A 44 -0.11 -0.89 -4.97
N ALA A 45 -0.04 -0.04 -6.00
CA ALA A 45 0.52 -0.42 -7.30
C ALA A 45 2.02 -0.78 -7.20
N LYS A 46 2.77 -0.16 -6.28
CA LYS A 46 4.14 -0.54 -5.97
C LYS A 46 4.20 -1.85 -5.19
N ALA A 47 3.33 -2.03 -4.19
CA ALA A 47 3.25 -3.26 -3.40
C ALA A 47 3.04 -4.48 -4.28
N ALA A 48 2.17 -4.38 -5.29
CA ALA A 48 1.93 -5.44 -6.27
C ALA A 48 3.15 -5.79 -7.15
N LYS A 49 4.11 -4.87 -7.28
CA LYS A 49 5.37 -5.08 -8.03
C LYS A 49 6.51 -5.56 -7.16
N LEU A 50 6.36 -5.53 -5.83
CA LEU A 50 7.40 -6.02 -4.94
C LEU A 50 7.47 -7.55 -5.07
N PRO A 51 8.69 -8.12 -5.13
CA PRO A 51 8.84 -9.55 -5.06
C PRO A 51 8.24 -10.01 -3.74
N HIS A 52 7.37 -11.02 -3.78
CA HIS A 52 6.69 -11.54 -2.60
C HIS A 52 7.73 -12.31 -1.75
N LYS A 53 8.59 -11.57 -1.02
CA LYS A 53 9.66 -12.13 -0.19
C LYS A 53 9.13 -12.97 0.97
N TYR A 54 7.82 -12.88 1.24
CA TYR A 54 7.15 -13.48 2.39
C TYR A 54 6.02 -14.46 2.02
N ASP A 55 5.82 -14.81 0.74
CA ASP A 55 4.87 -15.86 0.31
C ASP A 55 5.39 -17.29 0.58
N ARG A 56 6.15 -17.47 1.66
CA ARG A 56 6.67 -18.76 2.12
C ARG A 56 6.15 -19.10 3.51
N LYS A 57 4.84 -18.95 3.73
CA LYS A 57 4.14 -19.60 4.85
C LYS A 57 2.73 -20.03 4.45
N LYS A 58 2.62 -20.82 3.39
CA LYS A 58 1.58 -21.85 3.30
C LYS A 58 2.28 -23.18 2.99
N ARG A 59 2.36 -23.99 4.04
CA ARG A 59 2.54 -25.44 3.94
C ARG A 59 1.32 -26.05 3.27
#